data_AF-A0A2H4VHT7-F1
#
_entry.id   AF-A0A2H4VHT7-F1
#
_cell.length_a   1.000
_cell.length_b   1.000
_cell.length_c   1.000
_cell.angle_alpha   90.00
_cell.angle_beta   90.00
_cell.angle_gamma   90.00
#
_symmetry.space_group_name_H-M   'P 1'
#
loop_
_entity.id
_entity.type
_entity.pdbx_description
1 polymer ?
#
loop_
_entity_poly.entity_id
_entity_poly.type
_entity_poly.pdbx_seq_one_letter_code
_entity_poly.pdbx_strand_id
1 'polypeptide(L)'
;MKAYIQDNTYQLTKNQNNTWNLEYTTPQIGDGVYSILLMAQDMVGNTNQTPLTFTVDNTPPVINPEINPESAKPEETITITVTTSPDTQSVVAIIGTQRINLTQQWNLDHQLYPTPR
;
A
#
# COMPACT_ATOMS: atom_id res chain seq x y z
N MET A 1 5.35 -28.33 -5.00
CA MET A 1 4.85 -27.59 -3.82
C MET A 1 3.51 -26.99 -4.20
N LYS A 2 2.55 -26.95 -3.27
CA LYS A 2 1.23 -26.36 -3.50
C LYS A 2 1.05 -25.11 -2.64
N ALA A 3 0.32 -24.13 -3.17
CA ALA A 3 -0.24 -23.02 -2.40
C ALA A 3 -1.76 -23.10 -2.45
N TYR A 4 -2.40 -22.89 -1.32
CA TYR A 4 -3.85 -22.72 -1.21
C TYR A 4 -4.09 -21.24 -1.00
N ILE A 5 -4.77 -20.61 -1.95
CA ILE A 5 -5.09 -19.19 -1.92
C ILE A 5 -6.61 -19.10 -2.08
N GLN A 6 -7.29 -18.63 -1.03
CA GLN A 6 -8.74 -18.74 -0.93
C GLN A 6 -9.18 -20.21 -1.12
N ASP A 7 -10.18 -20.47 -1.94
CA ASP A 7 -10.68 -21.83 -2.22
C ASP A 7 -9.93 -22.55 -3.35
N ASN A 8 -8.87 -21.92 -3.90
CA ASN A 8 -8.15 -22.41 -5.06
C ASN A 8 -6.78 -23.01 -4.70
N THR A 9 -6.38 -24.04 -5.45
CA THR A 9 -5.07 -24.68 -5.31
C THR A 9 -4.18 -24.33 -6.49
N TYR A 10 -2.98 -23.85 -6.20
CA TYR A 10 -1.96 -23.47 -7.18
C TYR A 10 -0.72 -24.33 -7.02
N GLN A 11 -0.15 -24.76 -8.14
CA GLN A 11 1.15 -25.44 -8.17
C GLN A 11 2.26 -24.41 -8.35
N LEU A 12 3.29 -24.49 -7.52
CA LEU A 12 4.48 -23.67 -7.68
C LEU A 12 5.45 -24.37 -8.64
N THR A 13 6.21 -23.57 -9.40
CA THR A 13 7.28 -24.05 -10.28
C THR A 13 8.59 -24.18 -9.52
N LYS A 14 9.25 -25.35 -9.61
CA LYS A 14 10.56 -25.58 -8.98
C LYS A 14 11.68 -25.07 -9.88
N ASN A 15 12.55 -24.22 -9.34
CA ASN A 15 13.74 -23.72 -10.02
C ASN A 15 14.99 -24.55 -9.67
N GLN A 16 16.05 -24.38 -10.47
CA GLN A 16 17.32 -25.12 -10.32
C GLN A 16 18.05 -24.84 -9.00
N ASN A 17 17.81 -23.69 -8.37
CA ASN A 17 18.40 -23.26 -7.09
C ASN A 17 17.56 -23.65 -5.85
N ASN A 18 16.66 -24.63 -5.97
CA ASN A 18 15.72 -25.04 -4.91
C ASN A 18 14.73 -23.94 -4.46
N THR A 19 14.56 -22.88 -5.25
CA THR A 19 13.45 -21.93 -5.05
C THR A 19 12.19 -22.41 -5.76
N TRP A 20 11.04 -21.94 -5.27
CA TRP A 20 9.75 -22.19 -5.88
C TRP A 20 9.04 -20.86 -6.12
N ASN A 21 8.53 -20.64 -7.33
CA ASN A 21 7.80 -19.41 -7.67
C ASN A 21 6.35 -19.69 -8.09
N LEU A 22 5.48 -18.75 -7.76
CA LEU A 22 4.12 -18.62 -8.24
C LEU A 22 3.88 -17.14 -8.48
N GLU A 23 3.53 -16.77 -9.70
CA GLU A 23 2.96 -15.46 -10.00
C GLU A 23 1.45 -15.53 -9.78
N TYR A 24 0.96 -14.71 -8.86
CA TYR A 24 -0.45 -14.65 -8.52
C TYR A 24 -0.93 -13.20 -8.65
N THR A 25 -1.89 -12.97 -9.52
CA THR A 25 -2.57 -11.68 -9.63
C THR A 25 -3.79 -11.71 -8.73
N THR A 26 -3.77 -10.86 -7.70
CA THR A 26 -4.91 -10.74 -6.79
C THR A 26 -6.15 -10.27 -7.56
N PRO A 27 -7.29 -10.97 -7.46
CA PRO A 27 -8.53 -10.52 -8.09
C PRO A 27 -9.05 -9.22 -7.45
N GLN A 28 -10.01 -8.57 -8.10
CA GLN A 28 -10.71 -7.42 -7.51
C GLN A 28 -11.58 -7.90 -6.34
N ILE A 29 -10.99 -7.87 -5.14
CA ILE A 29 -11.60 -8.27 -3.87
C ILE A 29 -11.48 -7.10 -2.89
N GLY A 30 -12.35 -7.08 -1.88
CA GLY A 30 -12.36 -6.01 -0.89
C GLY A 30 -11.12 -5.98 -0.02
N ASP A 31 -10.98 -4.88 0.71
CA ASP A 31 -9.88 -4.65 1.62
C ASP A 31 -9.85 -5.71 2.72
N GLY A 32 -8.65 -6.13 3.10
CA GLY A 32 -8.49 -7.11 4.18
C GLY A 32 -7.20 -7.89 4.14
N VAL A 33 -7.03 -8.73 5.17
CA VAL A 33 -5.93 -9.69 5.30
C VAL A 33 -6.40 -11.03 4.76
N TYR A 34 -5.65 -11.59 3.82
CA TYR A 34 -5.92 -12.88 3.21
C TYR A 34 -4.80 -13.86 3.52
N SER A 35 -5.17 -15.09 3.88
CA SER A 35 -4.21 -16.16 4.19
C SER A 35 -3.89 -17.01 2.97
N ILE A 36 -2.62 -17.40 2.86
CA ILE A 36 -2.09 -18.39 1.91
C ILE A 36 -1.54 -19.54 2.72
N LEU A 37 -1.92 -20.78 2.42
CA LEU A 37 -1.30 -21.96 3.02
C LEU A 37 -0.32 -22.57 2.02
N LEU A 38 0.95 -22.63 2.39
CA LEU A 38 1.97 -23.34 1.63
C LEU A 38 2.06 -24.79 2.09
N MET A 39 2.11 -25.75 1.16
CA MET A 39 2.30 -27.17 1.47
C MET A 39 3.44 -27.77 0.63
N ALA A 40 4.44 -28.28 1.34
CA ALA A 40 5.54 -29.05 0.78
C ALA A 40 5.34 -30.54 1.08
N GLN A 41 5.77 -31.39 0.15
CA GLN A 41 5.82 -32.84 0.29
C GLN A 41 7.16 -33.34 -0.25
N ASP A 42 7.83 -34.22 0.48
CA ASP A 42 9.05 -34.88 0.02
C ASP A 42 8.76 -36.14 -0.82
N MET A 43 9.81 -36.82 -1.31
CA MET A 43 9.65 -37.99 -2.19
C MET A 43 9.06 -39.22 -1.49
N VAL A 44 9.15 -39.30 -0.16
CA VAL A 44 8.63 -40.43 0.63
C VAL A 44 7.28 -40.11 1.29
N GLY A 45 6.73 -38.93 1.03
CA GLY A 45 5.38 -38.52 1.42
C GLY A 45 5.29 -37.67 2.68
N ASN A 46 6.40 -37.29 3.32
CA ASN A 46 6.35 -36.39 4.48
C ASN A 46 5.91 -35.00 4.04
N THR A 47 4.98 -34.40 4.79
CA THR A 47 4.42 -33.08 4.48
C THR A 47 4.72 -32.05 5.56
N ASN A 48 4.89 -30.79 5.15
CA ASN A 48 4.93 -29.64 6.03
C ASN A 48 4.06 -28.52 5.46
N GLN A 49 3.44 -27.73 6.35
CA GLN A 49 2.57 -26.62 6.00
C GLN A 49 3.01 -25.33 6.70
N THR A 50 2.92 -24.20 6.00
CA THR A 50 3.28 -22.90 6.56
C THR A 50 2.31 -21.83 6.06
N PRO A 51 1.65 -21.08 6.97
CA PRO A 51 0.77 -19.98 6.57
C PRO A 51 1.59 -18.74 6.21
N LEU A 52 1.08 -17.98 5.24
CA LEU A 52 1.49 -16.63 4.88
C LEU A 52 0.25 -15.74 4.82
N THR A 53 0.44 -14.42 4.90
CA THR A 53 -0.64 -13.46 4.70
C THR A 53 -0.25 -12.39 3.70
N PHE A 54 -1.24 -11.84 3.03
CA PHE A 54 -1.11 -10.63 2.23
C PHE A 54 -2.31 -9.72 2.48
N THR A 55 -2.13 -8.42 2.26
CA THR A 55 -3.19 -7.42 2.38
C THR A 55 -3.65 -6.96 1.02
N VAL A 56 -4.96 -6.78 0.87
CA VAL A 56 -5.54 -5.99 -0.21
C VAL A 56 -6.00 -4.68 0.40
N ASP A 57 -5.64 -3.58 -0.27
CA ASP A 57 -6.01 -2.23 0.11
C ASP A 57 -6.43 -1.48 -1.16
N ASN A 58 -7.72 -1.19 -1.26
CA ASN A 58 -8.33 -0.39 -2.31
C ASN A 58 -8.86 0.94 -1.74
N THR A 59 -8.56 1.27 -0.48
CA THR A 59 -9.01 2.52 0.14
C THR A 59 -8.25 3.69 -0.50
N PRO A 60 -8.93 4.61 -1.19
CA PRO A 60 -8.26 5.77 -1.76
C PRO A 60 -7.80 6.72 -0.65
N PRO A 61 -6.67 7.43 -0.84
CA PRO A 61 -6.26 8.45 0.11
C PRO A 61 -7.30 9.57 0.24
N VAL A 62 -7.49 10.07 1.45
CA VAL A 62 -8.37 11.22 1.73
C VAL A 62 -7.58 12.50 1.53
N ILE A 63 -8.22 13.52 0.91
CA ILE A 63 -7.61 14.82 0.65
C ILE A 63 -8.55 15.92 1.16
N ASN A 64 -8.00 16.83 1.96
CA ASN A 64 -8.69 17.99 2.52
C ASN A 64 -7.90 19.28 2.17
N PRO A 65 -8.25 19.95 1.07
CA PRO A 65 -7.58 21.16 0.63
C PRO A 65 -8.15 22.41 1.29
N GLU A 66 -7.27 23.38 1.55
CA GLU A 66 -7.57 24.73 2.02
C GLU A 66 -6.80 25.75 1.17
N ILE A 67 -7.43 26.89 0.91
CA ILE A 67 -6.83 28.01 0.18
C ILE A 67 -7.02 29.30 0.97
N ASN A 68 -5.98 30.13 1.04
CA ASN A 68 -6.04 31.42 1.72
C ASN A 68 -5.12 32.47 1.07
N PRO A 69 -5.61 33.68 0.73
CA PRO A 69 -7.03 34.05 0.72
C PRO A 69 -7.80 33.35 -0.42
N GLU A 70 -9.12 33.22 -0.28
CA GLU A 70 -10.01 32.66 -1.31
C GLU A 70 -10.16 33.58 -2.54
N SER A 71 -9.88 34.88 -2.35
CA SER A 71 -9.83 35.86 -3.43
C SER A 71 -8.59 36.73 -3.24
N ALA A 72 -7.81 36.89 -4.31
CA ALA A 72 -6.56 37.63 -4.32
C ALA A 72 -6.58 38.70 -5.43
N LYS A 73 -5.99 39.86 -5.17
CA LYS A 73 -5.71 40.89 -6.18
C LYS A 73 -4.49 40.50 -7.02
N PRO A 74 -4.25 41.17 -8.17
CA PRO A 74 -2.99 41.00 -8.88
C PRO A 74 -1.79 41.19 -7.94
N GLU A 75 -0.80 40.30 -8.07
CA GLU A 75 0.43 40.28 -7.27
C GLU A 75 0.27 39.92 -5.78
N GLU A 76 -0.91 39.52 -5.33
CA GLU A 76 -1.08 38.92 -4.00
C GLU A 76 -0.73 37.43 -4.01
N THR A 77 -0.05 36.98 -2.95
CA THR A 77 0.27 35.56 -2.75
C THR A 77 -0.94 34.82 -2.19
N ILE A 78 -1.25 33.66 -2.77
CA ILE A 78 -2.14 32.66 -2.18
C ILE A 78 -1.33 31.52 -1.57
N THR A 79 -1.87 30.93 -0.51
CA THR A 79 -1.35 29.70 0.10
C THR A 79 -2.35 28.58 -0.13
N ILE A 80 -1.86 27.44 -0.62
CA ILE A 80 -2.62 26.19 -0.73
C ILE A 80 -2.06 25.25 0.31
N THR A 81 -2.90 24.83 1.25
CA THR A 81 -2.58 23.83 2.27
C THR A 81 -3.41 22.59 1.99
N VAL A 82 -2.79 21.42 1.96
CA VAL A 82 -3.51 20.16 1.76
C VAL A 82 -3.16 19.22 2.90
N THR A 83 -4.17 18.78 3.64
CA THR A 83 -4.03 17.69 4.61
C THR A 83 -4.54 16.40 3.96
N THR A 84 -3.82 15.30 4.18
CA THR A 84 -4.14 14.02 3.55
C THR A 84 -4.06 12.88 4.55
N SER A 85 -4.64 11.74 4.21
CA SER A 85 -4.46 10.52 5.00
C SER A 85 -3.01 10.00 4.94
N PRO A 86 -2.54 9.25 5.97
CA PRO A 86 -1.13 8.84 6.09
C PRO A 86 -0.58 7.96 4.96
N ASP A 87 -1.47 7.27 4.23
CA ASP A 87 -1.18 6.41 3.07
C ASP A 87 -0.95 7.21 1.77
N THR A 88 -1.09 8.53 1.81
CA THR A 88 -0.87 9.38 0.62
C THR A 88 0.60 9.40 0.21
N GLN A 89 0.89 8.93 -1.00
CA GLN A 89 2.27 8.90 -1.54
C GLN A 89 2.72 10.24 -2.14
N SER A 90 1.83 11.00 -2.77
CA SER A 90 2.16 12.26 -3.45
C SER A 90 0.93 13.14 -3.62
N VAL A 91 1.13 14.47 -3.55
CA VAL A 91 0.09 15.47 -3.81
C VAL A 91 0.57 16.42 -4.89
N VAL A 92 -0.31 16.74 -5.84
CA VAL A 92 -0.02 17.62 -6.98
C VAL A 92 -1.11 18.66 -7.10
N ALA A 93 -0.71 19.93 -7.13
CA ALA A 93 -1.59 21.04 -7.49
C ALA A 93 -1.42 21.36 -8.99
N ILE A 94 -2.53 21.64 -9.66
CA ILE A 94 -2.55 22.10 -11.05
C ILE A 94 -3.16 23.51 -11.07
N ILE A 95 -2.37 24.50 -11.44
CA ILE A 95 -2.79 25.91 -11.52
C ILE A 95 -2.62 26.37 -12.97
N GLY A 96 -3.74 26.51 -13.69
CA GLY A 96 -3.72 26.70 -15.13
C GLY A 96 -3.03 25.53 -15.84
N THR A 97 -1.91 25.79 -16.52
CA THR A 97 -1.07 24.75 -17.17
C THR A 97 0.09 24.29 -16.29
N GLN A 98 0.28 24.88 -15.12
CA GLN A 98 1.41 24.58 -14.25
C GLN A 98 1.09 23.41 -13.33
N ARG A 99 2.00 22.42 -13.29
CA ARG A 99 1.97 21.32 -12.33
C ARG A 99 2.96 21.61 -11.20
N ILE A 100 2.49 21.60 -9.97
CA ILE A 100 3.28 21.85 -8.77
C ILE A 100 3.18 20.63 -7.86
N ASN A 101 4.32 19.97 -7.60
CA ASN A 101 4.37 18.90 -6.61
C ASN A 101 4.40 19.54 -5.22
N LEU A 102 3.43 19.22 -4.37
CA LEU A 102 3.42 19.69 -3.00
C LEU A 102 4.28 18.75 -2.15
N THR A 103 5.20 19.33 -1.39
CA THR A 103 6.02 18.58 -0.43
C THR A 103 5.38 18.61 0.94
N GLN A 104 5.30 17.47 1.61
CA GLN A 104 4.91 17.41 3.01
C GLN A 104 5.83 18.33 3.82
N GLN A 105 5.25 19.30 4.53
CA GLN A 105 5.99 20.11 5.48
C GLN A 105 6.05 19.34 6.80
N TRP A 106 7.26 19.07 7.31
CA TRP A 106 7.43 18.41 8.60
C TRP A 106 6.98 19.35 9.72
N ASN A 107 5.83 19.07 10.34
CA ASN A 107 5.43 19.73 11.58
C ASN A 107 6.30 19.20 12.73
N LEU A 108 6.98 20.10 13.43
CA LEU A 108 7.90 19.80 14.55
C LEU A 108 7.20 19.20 15.80
N ASP A 109 5.89 18.98 15.77
CA ASP A 109 5.11 18.45 16.90
C ASP A 109 5.09 16.90 16.99
N HIS A 110 5.86 16.19 16.17
CA HIS A 110 5.99 14.72 16.25
C HIS A 110 6.90 14.21 17.38
N GLN A 111 6.89 14.86 18.55
CA GLN A 111 7.32 14.21 19.78
C GLN A 111 6.09 13.93 20.63
N LEU A 112 5.61 12.68 20.61
CA LEU A 112 5.08 11.94 21.77
C LEU A 112 4.44 10.63 21.25
N TYR A 113 5.26 9.65 20.88
CA TYR A 113 4.86 8.25 21.01
C TYR A 113 5.64 7.66 22.19
N PRO A 114 4.97 7.26 23.30
CA PRO A 114 5.65 6.48 24.32
C PRO A 114 5.94 5.08 23.74
N THR A 115 7.18 4.63 23.89
CA THR A 115 7.58 3.26 23.56
C THR A 115 6.74 2.25 24.34
N PRO A 116 6.17 1.22 23.70
CA PRO A 116 5.60 0.08 24.41
C PRO A 116 6.69 -0.63 25.21
N ARG A 117 6.38 -0.93 26.47
CA ARG A 117 7.23 -1.67 27.41
C ARG A 117 7.23 -3.16 27.09
#